data_AF-A0AAU1AGD8-F1
#
_entry.id   AF-A0AAU1AGD8-F1
#
_cell.length_a   1.000
_cell.length_b   1.000
_cell.length_c   1.000
_cell.angle_alpha   90.00
_cell.angle_beta   90.00
_cell.angle_gamma   90.00
#
_symmetry.space_group_name_H-M   'P 1'
#
loop_
_entity.id
_entity.type
_entity.pdbx_description
1 polymer ?
#
loop_
_entity_poly.entity_id
_entity_poly.type
_entity_poly.pdbx_seq_one_letter_code
_entity_poly.pdbx_strand_id
1 'polypeptide(L)'
;MSVFTEETRERAREIIARYPADRSRSALLPLLHLVQAEEGYVSPAGVTFCAEVLGLNKAQVGAVATFYTMYKRKPTGDFLVSVCTNTMCNVLGGQEVYDTLVEHLGVGHDETTADGTITLEHAECLAACDYGPVMTVNYDFFDRVDSSTAVGVVDELRAGGRPMPTRGARLCTLKEMAVQLAGFADERDGAVADGGPGEPTLRGLRLAQEHNVSVPGFDPNTPIRSKAEADKAAAEAKAKAEAAKPAPAEASAAPVKGGDGASAPTGVAEQALPEAATGSTAPDVKAPDDKSPQVRTAETRQPDAGTAVPDAPGTKVPVDGTGTAPEAGGARSAEAAGAAANPPAGDGKPAGDEAGAQERNLTEAKTGTDADGAESADASETGAQK
;
A
#
# COMPACT_ATOMS: atom_id res chain seq x y z
N MET A 1 -34.26 -16.36 -0.38
CA MET A 1 -33.28 -17.05 -1.26
C MET A 1 -31.91 -16.52 -0.87
N SER A 2 -30.92 -17.39 -0.68
CA SER A 2 -29.54 -16.99 -0.38
C SER A 2 -28.97 -16.22 -1.58
N VAL A 3 -28.29 -15.09 -1.35
CA VAL A 3 -27.60 -14.32 -2.41
C VAL A 3 -26.49 -15.17 -3.04
N PHE A 4 -25.82 -16.01 -2.24
CA PHE A 4 -24.84 -16.96 -2.73
C PHE A 4 -25.54 -18.21 -3.24
N THR A 5 -25.64 -18.31 -4.57
CA THR A 5 -26.27 -19.40 -5.30
C THR A 5 -25.35 -20.63 -5.37
N GLU A 6 -25.84 -21.73 -5.95
CA GLU A 6 -24.95 -22.87 -6.22
C GLU A 6 -23.85 -22.52 -7.23
N GLU A 7 -24.14 -21.64 -8.19
CA GLU A 7 -23.14 -21.13 -9.13
C GLU A 7 -22.01 -20.38 -8.40
N THR A 8 -22.34 -19.51 -7.43
CA THR A 8 -21.32 -18.86 -6.60
C THR A 8 -20.52 -19.89 -5.79
N ARG A 9 -21.16 -20.95 -5.29
CA ARG A 9 -20.48 -22.05 -4.58
C ARG A 9 -19.55 -22.84 -5.49
N GLU A 10 -19.91 -23.05 -6.75
CA GLU A 10 -19.05 -23.66 -7.76
C GLU A 10 -17.81 -22.81 -8.02
N ARG A 11 -17.98 -21.51 -8.22
CA ARG A 11 -16.87 -20.56 -8.39
C ARG A 11 -15.97 -20.51 -7.16
N ALA A 12 -16.55 -20.57 -5.96
CA ALA A 12 -15.78 -20.66 -4.73
C ALA A 12 -14.94 -21.96 -4.66
N ARG A 13 -15.53 -23.10 -5.06
CA ARG A 13 -14.80 -24.38 -5.15
C ARG A 13 -13.64 -24.30 -6.14
N GLU A 14 -13.82 -23.64 -7.29
CA GLU A 14 -12.75 -23.42 -8.27
C GLU A 14 -11.60 -22.59 -7.68
N ILE A 15 -11.92 -21.48 -7.00
CA ILE A 15 -10.91 -20.63 -6.34
C ILE A 15 -10.13 -21.45 -5.30
N ILE A 16 -10.82 -22.23 -4.47
CA ILE A 16 -10.19 -23.06 -3.43
C ILE A 16 -9.26 -24.10 -4.05
N ALA A 17 -9.66 -24.71 -5.17
CA ALA A 17 -8.87 -25.73 -5.87
C ALA A 17 -7.54 -25.21 -6.45
N ARG A 18 -7.34 -23.88 -6.55
CA ARG A 18 -6.07 -23.26 -6.95
C ARG A 18 -4.99 -23.36 -5.87
N TYR A 19 -5.35 -23.78 -4.64
CA TYR A 19 -4.44 -23.91 -3.51
C TYR A 19 -4.32 -25.38 -3.06
N PRO A 20 -3.18 -25.78 -2.46
CA PRO A 20 -3.06 -27.09 -1.84
C PRO A 20 -4.16 -27.34 -0.80
N ALA A 21 -4.64 -28.58 -0.72
CA ALA A 21 -5.78 -28.94 0.15
C ALA A 21 -5.53 -28.63 1.64
N ASP A 22 -4.28 -28.76 2.10
CA ASP A 22 -3.83 -28.42 3.46
C ASP A 22 -3.63 -26.91 3.69
N ARG A 23 -3.79 -26.08 2.64
CA ARG A 23 -3.62 -24.62 2.67
C ARG A 23 -4.78 -23.85 2.06
N SER A 24 -5.99 -24.41 2.11
CA SER A 24 -7.21 -23.80 1.56
C SER A 24 -7.49 -22.39 2.11
N ARG A 25 -7.04 -22.07 3.34
CA ARG A 25 -7.13 -20.72 3.92
C ARG A 25 -6.58 -19.61 3.00
N SER A 26 -5.58 -19.91 2.16
CA SER A 26 -5.00 -18.94 1.22
C SER A 26 -5.99 -18.45 0.16
N ALA A 27 -7.09 -19.17 -0.07
CA ALA A 27 -8.17 -18.77 -0.97
C ALA A 27 -9.05 -17.63 -0.44
N LEU A 28 -8.87 -17.20 0.81
CA LEU A 28 -9.74 -16.20 1.42
C LEU A 28 -9.77 -14.86 0.68
N LEU A 29 -8.62 -14.38 0.18
CA LEU A 29 -8.52 -13.10 -0.50
C LEU A 29 -9.36 -13.06 -1.80
N PRO A 30 -9.17 -13.99 -2.76
CA PRO A 30 -10.03 -14.03 -3.95
C PRO A 30 -11.50 -14.35 -3.63
N LEU A 31 -11.79 -15.13 -2.57
CA LEU A 31 -13.18 -15.36 -2.15
C LEU A 31 -13.88 -14.09 -1.64
N LEU A 32 -13.16 -13.19 -0.97
CA LEU A 32 -13.72 -11.89 -0.58
C LEU A 32 -14.04 -11.03 -1.80
N HIS A 33 -13.22 -11.09 -2.86
CA HIS A 33 -13.57 -10.46 -4.14
C HIS A 33 -14.78 -11.13 -4.81
N LEU A 34 -14.91 -12.46 -4.74
CA LEU A 34 -16.11 -13.15 -5.23
C LEU A 34 -17.37 -12.68 -4.49
N VAL A 35 -17.31 -12.51 -3.17
CA VAL A 35 -18.42 -11.92 -2.39
C VAL A 35 -18.77 -10.52 -2.90
N GLN A 36 -17.76 -9.67 -3.13
CA GLN A 36 -18.01 -8.32 -3.69
C GLN A 36 -18.59 -8.36 -5.10
N ALA A 37 -18.26 -9.37 -5.91
CA ALA A 37 -18.86 -9.53 -7.22
C ALA A 37 -20.37 -9.78 -7.15
N GLU A 38 -20.82 -10.54 -6.14
CA GLU A 38 -22.25 -10.82 -5.95
C GLU A 38 -22.99 -9.61 -5.31
N GLU A 39 -22.43 -9.05 -4.24
CA GLU A 39 -23.13 -8.10 -3.38
C GLU A 39 -22.71 -6.63 -3.60
N GLY A 40 -21.58 -6.37 -4.24
CA GLY A 40 -20.98 -5.03 -4.41
C GLY A 40 -20.10 -4.60 -3.23
N TYR A 41 -20.10 -5.39 -2.15
CA TYR A 41 -19.31 -5.17 -0.94
C TYR A 41 -19.25 -6.47 -0.12
N VAL A 42 -18.35 -6.56 0.85
CA VAL A 42 -18.23 -7.68 1.79
C VAL A 42 -19.25 -7.52 2.91
N SER A 43 -20.42 -8.14 2.76
CA SER A 43 -21.48 -8.13 3.76
C SER A 43 -21.21 -9.09 4.92
N PRO A 44 -21.94 -8.99 6.06
CA PRO A 44 -21.89 -10.01 7.11
C PRO A 44 -22.30 -11.42 6.64
N ALA A 45 -23.17 -11.50 5.63
CA ALA A 45 -23.52 -12.77 5.00
C ALA A 45 -22.34 -13.31 4.18
N GLY A 46 -21.64 -12.46 3.44
CA GLY A 46 -20.40 -12.81 2.74
C GLY A 46 -19.27 -13.28 3.65
N VAL A 47 -19.08 -12.62 4.80
CA VAL A 47 -18.16 -13.08 5.85
C VAL A 47 -18.53 -14.49 6.34
N THR A 48 -19.83 -14.73 6.54
CA THR A 48 -20.34 -16.04 6.95
C THR A 48 -20.11 -17.10 5.87
N PHE A 49 -20.38 -16.77 4.61
CA PHE A 49 -20.14 -17.63 3.47
C PHE A 49 -18.66 -18.05 3.37
N CYS A 50 -17.73 -17.09 3.40
CA CYS A 50 -16.29 -17.37 3.36
C CYS A 50 -15.83 -18.23 4.54
N ALA A 51 -16.39 -17.99 5.74
CA ALA A 51 -16.09 -18.79 6.93
C ALA A 51 -16.55 -20.24 6.76
N GLU A 52 -17.76 -20.46 6.24
CA GLU A 52 -18.33 -21.79 6.00
C GLU A 52 -17.54 -22.58 4.94
N VAL A 53 -17.25 -21.98 3.77
CA VAL A 53 -16.60 -22.70 2.67
C VAL A 53 -15.13 -23.04 2.95
N LEU A 54 -14.45 -22.27 3.81
CA LEU A 54 -13.06 -22.51 4.19
C LEU A 54 -12.89 -23.22 5.53
N GLY A 55 -13.97 -23.43 6.29
CA GLY A 55 -13.87 -23.94 7.67
C GLY A 55 -13.14 -22.98 8.62
N LEU A 56 -13.25 -21.67 8.40
CA LEU A 56 -12.68 -20.63 9.25
C LEU A 56 -13.73 -20.10 10.23
N ASN A 57 -13.30 -19.40 11.27
CA ASN A 57 -14.24 -18.62 12.08
C ASN A 57 -14.46 -17.23 11.47
N LYS A 58 -15.63 -16.63 11.77
CA LYS A 58 -16.01 -15.30 11.23
C LYS A 58 -15.05 -14.18 11.65
N ALA A 59 -14.40 -14.29 12.82
CA ALA A 59 -13.44 -13.29 13.28
C ALA A 59 -12.15 -13.28 12.43
N GLN A 60 -11.66 -14.44 12.00
CA GLN A 60 -10.53 -14.55 11.09
C GLN A 60 -10.83 -13.92 9.73
N VAL A 61 -12.03 -14.18 9.18
CA VAL A 61 -12.47 -13.58 7.92
C VAL A 61 -12.65 -12.06 8.09
N GLY A 62 -13.31 -11.64 9.16
CA GLY A 62 -13.52 -10.23 9.47
C GLY A 62 -12.21 -9.46 9.60
N ALA A 63 -11.21 -10.01 10.29
CA ALA A 63 -9.89 -9.40 10.44
C ALA A 63 -9.22 -9.12 9.09
N VAL A 64 -9.30 -10.08 8.15
CA VAL A 64 -8.75 -9.91 6.79
C VAL A 64 -9.54 -8.89 5.99
N ALA A 65 -10.87 -8.95 6.04
CA ALA A 65 -11.75 -8.00 5.35
C ALA A 65 -11.59 -6.55 5.86
N THR A 66 -11.19 -6.35 7.12
CA THR A 66 -10.90 -5.02 7.68
C THR A 66 -9.47 -4.56 7.42
N PHE A 67 -8.54 -5.47 7.15
CA PHE A 67 -7.12 -5.15 6.99
C PHE A 67 -6.81 -4.61 5.59
N TYR A 68 -7.41 -5.19 4.54
CA TYR A 68 -7.20 -4.75 3.17
C TYR A 68 -8.31 -3.78 2.73
N THR A 69 -7.92 -2.59 2.25
CA THR A 69 -8.82 -1.50 1.89
C THR A 69 -9.68 -1.76 0.66
N MET A 70 -9.24 -2.66 -0.24
CA MET A 70 -10.00 -3.07 -1.43
C MET A 70 -11.25 -3.89 -1.10
N TYR A 71 -11.36 -4.41 0.13
CA TYR A 71 -12.57 -5.05 0.62
C TYR A 71 -13.51 -4.01 1.22
N LYS A 72 -14.39 -3.46 0.39
CA LYS A 72 -15.44 -2.54 0.78
C LYS A 72 -16.41 -3.25 1.70
N ARG A 73 -16.62 -2.69 2.90
CA ARG A 73 -17.50 -3.27 3.94
C ARG A 73 -18.85 -2.57 4.06
N LYS A 74 -19.08 -1.55 3.24
CA LYS A 74 -20.33 -0.81 3.10
C LYS A 74 -20.81 -0.91 1.65
N PRO A 75 -22.13 -0.80 1.39
CA PRO A 75 -22.64 -0.69 0.03
C PRO A 75 -21.85 0.36 -0.75
N THR A 76 -21.32 -0.05 -1.89
CA THR A 76 -20.49 0.76 -2.79
C THR A 76 -21.24 0.87 -4.11
N GLY A 77 -21.17 2.03 -4.75
CA GLY A 77 -21.79 2.25 -6.05
C GLY A 77 -21.14 1.41 -7.15
N ASP A 78 -21.70 1.51 -8.34
CA ASP A 78 -21.16 0.81 -9.52
C ASP A 78 -19.74 1.29 -9.88
N PHE A 79 -19.38 2.53 -9.51
CA PHE A 79 -18.07 3.13 -9.75
C PHE A 79 -17.42 3.60 -8.45
N LEU A 80 -16.37 2.92 -8.04
CA LEU A 80 -15.45 3.41 -7.02
C LEU A 80 -14.46 4.37 -7.69
N VAL A 81 -14.56 5.65 -7.38
CA VAL A 81 -13.68 6.72 -7.90
C VAL A 81 -12.66 7.06 -6.84
N SER A 82 -11.40 6.72 -7.07
CA SER A 82 -10.32 6.85 -6.09
C SER A 82 -9.29 7.88 -6.55
N VAL A 83 -9.11 8.96 -5.79
CA VAL A 83 -8.16 10.03 -6.12
C VAL A 83 -6.92 9.92 -5.25
N CYS A 84 -5.74 9.81 -5.87
CA CYS A 84 -4.47 9.78 -5.16
C CYS A 84 -4.13 11.16 -4.61
N THR A 85 -3.96 11.26 -3.29
CA THR A 85 -3.58 12.49 -2.59
C THR A 85 -2.27 12.33 -1.81
N ASN A 86 -1.53 11.27 -2.07
CA ASN A 86 -0.18 11.10 -1.54
C ASN A 86 0.78 12.13 -2.16
N THR A 87 1.94 12.34 -1.54
CA THR A 87 2.84 13.50 -1.71
C THR A 87 3.01 13.96 -3.15
N MET A 88 3.36 13.06 -4.08
CA MET A 88 3.62 13.44 -5.46
C MET A 88 2.36 13.91 -6.20
N CYS A 89 1.22 13.21 -6.03
CA CYS A 89 -0.02 13.66 -6.65
C CYS A 89 -0.53 14.93 -5.99
N ASN A 90 -0.38 15.07 -4.67
CA ASN A 90 -0.79 16.28 -3.95
C ASN A 90 -0.06 17.54 -4.46
N VAL A 91 1.27 17.45 -4.62
CA VAL A 91 2.08 18.55 -5.20
C VAL A 91 1.61 18.94 -6.60
N LEU A 92 1.04 18.00 -7.35
CA LEU A 92 0.52 18.21 -8.70
C LEU A 92 -0.97 18.59 -8.74
N GLY A 93 -1.63 18.76 -7.59
CA GLY A 93 -3.05 19.15 -7.51
C GLY A 93 -4.03 18.02 -7.16
N GLY A 94 -3.56 16.84 -6.73
CA GLY A 94 -4.41 15.70 -6.40
C GLY A 94 -5.44 15.98 -5.29
N GLN A 95 -5.08 16.77 -4.28
CA GLN A 95 -6.04 17.18 -3.24
C GLN A 95 -7.11 18.14 -3.80
N GLU A 96 -6.72 19.07 -4.68
CA GLU A 96 -7.67 19.97 -5.37
C GLU A 96 -8.68 19.20 -6.21
N VAL A 97 -8.23 18.15 -6.92
CA VAL A 97 -9.10 17.24 -7.67
C VAL A 97 -10.09 16.55 -6.72
N TYR A 98 -9.61 16.00 -5.61
CA TYR A 98 -10.46 15.32 -4.64
C TYR A 98 -11.51 16.28 -4.03
N ASP A 99 -11.09 17.45 -3.56
CA ASP A 99 -11.98 18.44 -2.94
C ASP A 99 -13.05 18.93 -3.93
N THR A 100 -12.66 19.13 -5.21
CA THR A 100 -13.62 19.48 -6.27
C THR A 100 -14.68 18.38 -6.44
N LEU A 101 -14.28 17.10 -6.41
CA LEU A 101 -15.22 15.98 -6.52
C LEU A 101 -16.12 15.87 -5.28
N VAL A 102 -15.60 16.15 -4.09
CA VAL A 102 -16.41 16.20 -2.85
C VAL A 102 -17.51 17.25 -2.98
N GLU A 103 -17.17 18.46 -3.42
CA GLU A 103 -18.15 19.54 -3.62
C GLU A 103 -19.16 19.21 -4.72
N HIS A 104 -18.70 18.66 -5.84
CA HIS A 104 -19.53 18.35 -7.00
C HIS A 104 -20.50 17.18 -6.75
N LEU A 105 -20.03 16.12 -6.10
CA LEU A 105 -20.81 14.92 -5.84
C LEU A 105 -21.62 15.01 -4.53
N GLY A 106 -21.22 15.90 -3.61
CA GLY A 106 -21.84 16.07 -2.30
C GLY A 106 -21.58 14.90 -1.35
N VAL A 107 -20.48 14.18 -1.53
CA VAL A 107 -20.08 13.01 -0.72
C VAL A 107 -18.60 13.06 -0.35
N GLY A 108 -18.25 12.53 0.81
CA GLY A 108 -16.86 12.41 1.27
C GLY A 108 -16.21 11.06 0.98
N HIS A 109 -15.14 10.77 1.71
CA HIS A 109 -14.40 9.52 1.59
C HIS A 109 -15.24 8.32 2.02
N ASP A 110 -15.26 7.27 1.19
CA ASP A 110 -16.00 6.03 1.39
C ASP A 110 -17.52 6.25 1.53
N GLU A 111 -18.02 7.37 0.96
CA GLU A 111 -19.44 7.69 0.85
C GLU A 111 -19.91 7.54 -0.60
N THR A 112 -21.19 7.18 -0.75
CA THR A 112 -21.80 6.92 -2.06
C THR A 112 -22.86 7.96 -2.38
N THR A 113 -22.89 8.42 -3.62
CA THR A 113 -23.87 9.38 -4.11
C THR A 113 -25.30 8.88 -3.91
N ALA A 114 -26.26 9.80 -3.79
CA ALA A 114 -27.67 9.47 -3.53
C ALA A 114 -28.33 8.61 -4.62
N ASP A 115 -27.81 8.68 -5.86
CA ASP A 115 -28.23 7.82 -6.97
C ASP A 115 -27.60 6.42 -6.95
N GLY A 116 -26.70 6.14 -6.00
CA GLY A 116 -26.03 4.86 -5.83
C GLY A 116 -24.97 4.55 -6.88
N THR A 117 -24.59 5.51 -7.72
CA THR A 117 -23.71 5.26 -8.87
C THR A 117 -22.23 5.37 -8.53
N ILE A 118 -21.82 6.37 -7.74
CA ILE A 118 -20.41 6.67 -7.46
C ILE A 118 -20.15 6.57 -5.96
N THR A 119 -19.08 5.87 -5.59
CA THR A 119 -18.45 5.97 -4.28
C THR A 119 -17.12 6.69 -4.43
N LEU A 120 -16.91 7.77 -3.65
CA LEU A 120 -15.68 8.55 -3.71
C LEU A 120 -14.68 8.04 -2.67
N GLU A 121 -13.44 7.82 -3.07
CA GLU A 121 -12.36 7.36 -2.22
C GLU A 121 -11.20 8.36 -2.24
N HIS A 122 -10.81 8.83 -1.05
CA HIS A 122 -9.52 9.49 -0.84
C HIS A 122 -8.47 8.40 -0.75
N ALA A 123 -7.67 8.25 -1.80
CA ALA A 123 -6.73 7.16 -1.91
C ALA A 123 -5.31 7.60 -1.59
N GLU A 124 -4.59 6.66 -0.98
CA GLU A 124 -3.14 6.72 -0.88
C GLU A 124 -2.47 6.49 -2.25
N CYS A 125 -1.16 6.24 -2.24
CA CYS A 125 -0.38 6.04 -3.46
C CYS A 125 -0.96 4.93 -4.37
N LEU A 126 -1.34 5.30 -5.59
CA LEU A 126 -1.80 4.40 -6.66
C LEU A 126 -0.66 3.92 -7.58
N ALA A 127 0.60 4.09 -7.17
CA ALA A 127 1.80 3.60 -7.85
C ALA A 127 2.00 4.08 -9.31
N ALA A 128 1.46 5.24 -9.67
CA ALA A 128 1.60 5.86 -11.00
C ALA A 128 2.07 7.33 -10.92
N CYS A 129 3.04 7.61 -10.04
CA CYS A 129 3.50 8.97 -9.73
C CYS A 129 4.05 9.74 -10.96
N ASP A 130 4.59 9.02 -11.93
CA ASP A 130 5.08 9.53 -13.21
C ASP A 130 3.97 9.99 -14.17
N TYR A 131 2.72 9.69 -13.84
CA TYR A 131 1.50 10.12 -14.53
C TYR A 131 0.61 11.06 -13.69
N GLY A 132 1.11 11.54 -12.55
CA GLY A 132 0.32 12.33 -11.60
C GLY A 132 -0.24 13.65 -12.16
N PRO A 133 -1.35 14.17 -11.59
CA PRO A 133 -2.20 13.52 -10.58
C PRO A 133 -2.95 12.29 -11.15
N VAL A 134 -3.20 11.30 -10.30
CA VAL A 134 -3.82 10.04 -10.70
C VAL A 134 -5.15 9.85 -10.01
N MET A 135 -6.16 9.52 -10.80
CA MET A 135 -7.45 9.00 -10.34
C MET A 135 -7.62 7.59 -10.91
N THR A 136 -8.33 6.73 -10.21
CA THR A 136 -8.80 5.46 -10.76
C THR A 136 -10.31 5.36 -10.67
N VAL A 137 -10.90 4.63 -11.61
CA VAL A 137 -12.31 4.24 -11.54
C VAL A 137 -12.35 2.72 -11.60
N ASN A 138 -12.81 2.07 -10.53
CA ASN A 138 -12.77 0.62 -10.38
C ASN A 138 -11.39 0.04 -10.71
N TYR A 139 -10.32 0.70 -10.24
CA TYR A 139 -8.91 0.31 -10.42
C TYR A 139 -8.33 0.49 -11.83
N ASP A 140 -9.09 0.99 -12.81
CA ASP A 140 -8.57 1.43 -14.10
C ASP A 140 -8.09 2.90 -14.03
N PHE A 141 -7.05 3.25 -14.79
CA PHE A 141 -6.30 4.49 -14.61
C PHE A 141 -6.81 5.67 -15.44
N PHE A 142 -6.96 6.80 -14.76
CA PHE A 142 -7.12 8.14 -15.32
C PHE A 142 -5.92 8.98 -14.90
N ASP A 143 -4.96 9.06 -15.81
CA ASP A 143 -3.69 9.77 -15.63
C ASP A 143 -3.82 11.26 -15.95
N ARG A 144 -2.95 12.08 -15.32
CA ARG A 144 -2.86 13.53 -15.52
C ARG A 144 -4.20 14.24 -15.37
N VAL A 145 -4.99 13.80 -14.39
CA VAL A 145 -6.29 14.41 -14.13
C VAL A 145 -6.11 15.77 -13.47
N ASP A 146 -6.94 16.71 -13.91
CA ASP A 146 -7.23 17.96 -13.23
C ASP A 146 -8.71 18.00 -12.81
N SER A 147 -9.09 19.01 -12.04
CA SER A 147 -10.46 19.16 -11.51
C SER A 147 -11.53 19.12 -12.60
N SER A 148 -11.26 19.70 -13.77
CA SER A 148 -12.23 19.75 -14.88
C SER A 148 -12.40 18.37 -15.55
N THR A 149 -11.29 17.67 -15.80
CA THR A 149 -11.31 16.34 -16.39
C THR A 149 -11.94 15.31 -15.45
N ALA A 150 -11.66 15.41 -14.14
CA ALA A 150 -12.24 14.55 -13.12
C ALA A 150 -13.77 14.72 -13.04
N VAL A 151 -14.26 15.96 -13.02
CA VAL A 151 -15.71 16.27 -13.09
C VAL A 151 -16.32 15.69 -14.36
N GLY A 152 -15.67 15.87 -15.51
CA GLY A 152 -16.13 15.31 -16.78
C GLY A 152 -16.28 13.78 -16.75
N VAL A 153 -15.31 13.08 -16.16
CA VAL A 153 -15.36 11.61 -16.00
C VAL A 153 -16.54 11.18 -15.13
N VAL A 154 -16.73 11.80 -13.95
CA VAL A 154 -17.82 11.40 -13.05
C VAL A 154 -19.21 11.75 -13.61
N ASP A 155 -19.35 12.86 -14.32
CA ASP A 155 -20.60 13.23 -14.98
C ASP A 155 -20.94 12.29 -16.13
N GLU A 156 -19.96 11.89 -16.93
CA GLU A 156 -20.16 10.89 -17.97
C GLU A 156 -20.61 9.54 -17.36
N LEU A 157 -19.99 9.10 -16.26
CA LEU A 157 -20.37 7.88 -15.55
C LEU A 157 -21.82 7.95 -15.04
N ARG A 158 -22.22 9.08 -14.42
CA ARG A 158 -23.60 9.29 -13.93
C ARG A 158 -24.62 9.36 -15.06
N ALA A 159 -24.21 9.83 -16.24
CA ALA A 159 -25.03 9.81 -17.45
C ALA A 159 -25.13 8.41 -18.11
N GLY A 160 -24.49 7.38 -17.53
CA GLY A 160 -24.48 6.02 -18.06
C GLY A 160 -23.38 5.76 -19.10
N GLY A 161 -22.49 6.72 -19.32
CA GLY A 161 -21.32 6.57 -20.18
C GLY A 161 -20.23 5.69 -19.55
N ARG A 162 -19.19 5.47 -20.34
CA ARG A 162 -18.04 4.62 -20.00
C ARG A 162 -16.80 5.30 -20.58
N PRO A 163 -16.30 6.37 -19.91
CA PRO A 163 -15.13 7.09 -20.39
C PRO A 163 -13.96 6.11 -20.49
N MET A 164 -13.21 6.19 -21.57
CA MET A 164 -12.07 5.29 -21.78
C MET A 164 -10.95 5.65 -20.80
N PRO A 165 -10.44 4.68 -20.02
CA PRO A 165 -9.25 4.88 -19.21
C PRO A 165 -8.06 5.29 -20.07
N THR A 166 -7.16 6.08 -19.50
CA THR A 166 -5.89 6.44 -20.13
C THR A 166 -4.98 5.21 -20.34
N ARG A 167 -5.09 4.24 -19.43
CA ARG A 167 -4.43 2.94 -19.46
C ARG A 167 -5.34 1.91 -18.83
N GLY A 168 -5.30 0.70 -19.36
CA GLY A 168 -6.18 -0.38 -18.91
C GLY A 168 -7.34 -0.64 -19.86
N ALA A 169 -8.25 -1.50 -19.42
CA ALA A 169 -9.34 -2.03 -20.23
C ALA A 169 -10.50 -1.04 -20.33
N ARG A 170 -11.56 -1.43 -21.04
CA ARG A 170 -12.81 -0.68 -21.03
C ARG A 170 -13.45 -0.78 -19.64
N LEU A 171 -13.92 0.37 -19.14
CA LEU A 171 -14.52 0.45 -17.80
C LEU A 171 -15.70 -0.50 -17.61
N CYS A 172 -15.76 -1.03 -16.40
CA CYS A 172 -16.81 -1.89 -15.92
C CYS A 172 -17.32 -1.48 -14.55
N THR A 173 -18.42 -2.08 -14.11
CA THR A 173 -18.92 -1.90 -12.74
C THR A 173 -17.98 -2.56 -11.74
N LEU A 174 -18.04 -2.13 -10.48
CA LEU A 174 -17.22 -2.68 -9.41
C LEU A 174 -17.45 -4.18 -9.22
N LYS A 175 -18.70 -4.64 -9.40
CA LYS A 175 -19.05 -6.07 -9.33
C LYS A 175 -18.36 -6.88 -10.42
N GLU A 176 -18.36 -6.38 -11.66
CA GLU A 176 -17.65 -7.02 -12.78
C GLU A 176 -16.14 -6.99 -12.58
N MET A 177 -15.58 -5.88 -12.09
CA MET A 177 -14.16 -5.81 -11.74
C MET A 177 -13.80 -6.80 -10.63
N ALA A 178 -14.66 -6.96 -9.63
CA ALA A 178 -14.47 -7.91 -8.53
C ALA A 178 -14.45 -9.38 -9.01
N VAL A 179 -15.14 -9.71 -10.12
CA VAL A 179 -15.00 -11.02 -10.77
C VAL A 179 -13.57 -11.25 -11.26
N GLN A 180 -12.96 -10.24 -11.88
CA GLN A 180 -11.57 -10.30 -12.35
C GLN A 180 -10.58 -10.41 -11.19
N LEU A 181 -10.79 -9.63 -10.14
CA LEU A 181 -9.96 -9.67 -8.92
C LEU A 181 -10.09 -10.98 -8.14
N ALA A 182 -11.23 -11.68 -8.27
CA ALA A 182 -11.39 -13.06 -7.78
C ALA A 182 -10.62 -14.09 -8.63
N GLY A 183 -10.00 -13.65 -9.73
CA GLY A 183 -9.15 -14.45 -10.62
C GLY A 183 -9.94 -15.19 -11.69
N PHE A 184 -11.07 -14.66 -12.14
CA PHE A 184 -11.77 -15.16 -13.33
C PHE A 184 -11.46 -14.26 -14.53
N ALA A 185 -11.52 -14.83 -15.72
CA ALA A 185 -11.36 -14.05 -16.95
C ALA A 185 -12.55 -13.11 -17.14
N ASP A 186 -12.30 -11.96 -17.76
CA ASP A 186 -13.35 -11.09 -18.24
C ASP A 186 -13.80 -11.56 -19.64
N GLU A 187 -15.00 -12.12 -19.72
CA GLU A 187 -15.56 -12.69 -20.95
C GLU A 187 -16.29 -11.66 -21.82
N ARG A 188 -16.37 -10.40 -21.38
CA ARG A 188 -17.07 -9.35 -22.12
C ARG A 188 -16.31 -8.97 -23.38
N ASP A 189 -17.05 -8.66 -24.43
CA ASP A 189 -16.46 -8.26 -25.70
C ASP A 189 -15.66 -6.95 -25.53
N GLY A 190 -14.44 -6.92 -26.07
CA GLY A 190 -13.52 -5.78 -25.93
C GLY A 190 -12.76 -5.68 -24.59
N ALA A 191 -13.02 -6.55 -23.60
CA ALA A 191 -12.44 -6.46 -22.26
C ALA A 191 -10.90 -6.43 -22.22
N VAL A 192 -10.23 -7.12 -23.14
CA VAL A 192 -8.76 -7.16 -23.22
C VAL A 192 -8.22 -6.40 -24.44
N ALA A 193 -9.08 -6.10 -25.42
CA ALA A 193 -8.66 -5.62 -26.74
C ALA A 193 -8.58 -4.09 -26.84
N ASP A 194 -9.37 -3.37 -26.04
CA ASP A 194 -9.56 -1.93 -26.22
C ASP A 194 -8.52 -1.07 -25.48
N GLY A 195 -7.64 -1.71 -24.70
CA GLY A 195 -6.76 -1.08 -23.71
C GLY A 195 -5.27 -1.36 -23.90
N GLY A 196 -4.44 -0.33 -23.78
CA GLY A 196 -2.98 -0.45 -23.78
C GLY A 196 -2.37 -0.26 -22.38
N PRO A 197 -1.16 -0.79 -22.11
CA PRO A 197 -0.44 -0.57 -20.85
C PRO A 197 0.08 0.86 -20.67
N GLY A 198 -0.11 1.73 -21.67
CA GLY A 198 0.49 3.07 -21.74
C GLY A 198 1.90 3.08 -22.31
N GLU A 199 2.35 4.28 -22.69
CA GLU A 199 3.72 4.50 -23.16
C GLU A 199 4.72 4.53 -22.00
N PRO A 200 5.92 3.93 -22.10
CA PRO A 200 6.92 4.01 -21.04
C PRO A 200 7.24 5.46 -20.63
N THR A 201 7.40 5.71 -19.33
CA THR A 201 7.74 7.02 -18.79
C THR A 201 9.23 7.33 -18.91
N LEU A 202 9.66 7.62 -20.14
CA LEU A 202 11.04 7.96 -20.46
C LEU A 202 11.42 9.41 -20.05
N ARG A 203 10.64 10.09 -19.21
CA ARG A 203 10.88 11.50 -18.87
C ARG A 203 12.22 11.70 -18.16
N GLY A 204 12.54 10.84 -17.20
CA GLY A 204 13.83 10.89 -16.50
C GLY A 204 15.01 10.67 -17.45
N LEU A 205 14.88 9.70 -18.38
CA LEU A 205 15.91 9.44 -19.40
C LEU A 205 16.11 10.64 -20.33
N ARG A 206 15.02 11.23 -20.84
CA ARG A 206 15.09 12.40 -21.74
C ARG A 206 15.71 13.61 -21.04
N LEU A 207 15.30 13.90 -19.80
CA LEU A 207 15.92 14.98 -19.02
C LEU A 207 17.41 14.72 -18.74
N ALA A 208 17.78 13.48 -18.43
CA ALA A 208 19.17 13.11 -18.25
C ALA A 208 19.99 13.36 -19.53
N GLN A 209 19.45 13.00 -20.70
CA GLN A 209 20.07 13.28 -22.00
C GLN A 209 20.16 14.78 -22.30
N GLU A 210 19.08 15.54 -22.07
CA GLU A 210 19.03 16.99 -22.28
C GLU A 210 20.05 17.74 -21.43
N HIS A 211 20.24 17.30 -20.18
CA HIS A 211 21.16 17.92 -19.22
C HIS A 211 22.56 17.30 -19.21
N ASN A 212 22.86 16.35 -20.10
CA ASN A 212 24.10 15.57 -20.11
C ASN A 212 24.43 14.96 -18.73
N VAL A 213 23.39 14.54 -18.00
CA VAL A 213 23.53 13.86 -16.72
C VAL A 213 23.61 12.37 -17.00
N SER A 214 24.78 11.79 -16.76
CA SER A 214 25.01 10.35 -16.82
C SER A 214 25.72 9.90 -15.55
N VAL A 215 25.50 8.65 -15.14
CA VAL A 215 26.35 8.04 -14.11
C VAL A 215 27.80 8.07 -14.63
N PRO A 216 28.81 8.43 -13.81
CA PRO A 216 30.20 8.39 -14.25
C PRO A 216 30.56 7.02 -14.85
N GLY A 217 31.08 7.02 -16.08
CA GLY A 217 31.39 5.79 -16.82
C GLY A 217 30.19 5.12 -17.53
N PHE A 218 29.00 5.73 -17.54
CA PHE A 218 27.87 5.26 -18.33
C PHE A 218 28.04 5.65 -19.80
N ASP A 219 28.27 4.67 -20.66
CA ASP A 219 28.16 4.83 -22.11
C ASP A 219 26.75 4.39 -22.56
N PRO A 220 25.92 5.29 -23.11
CA PRO A 220 24.57 4.97 -23.57
C PRO A 220 24.52 3.95 -24.72
N ASN A 221 25.65 3.69 -25.39
CA ASN A 221 25.78 2.63 -26.40
C ASN A 221 26.25 1.30 -25.81
N THR A 222 26.44 1.21 -24.49
CA THR A 222 26.76 -0.06 -23.82
C THR A 222 25.57 -1.00 -24.03
N PRO A 223 25.76 -2.15 -24.73
CA PRO A 223 24.67 -3.09 -24.93
C PRO A 223 24.15 -3.58 -23.59
N ILE A 224 22.82 -3.68 -23.44
CA ILE A 224 22.21 -4.40 -22.32
C ILE A 224 22.72 -5.83 -22.39
N ARG A 225 23.52 -6.23 -21.40
CA ARG A 225 24.10 -7.57 -21.33
C ARG A 225 22.98 -8.60 -21.36
N SER A 226 23.15 -9.65 -22.14
CA SER A 226 22.30 -10.83 -22.02
C SER A 226 22.40 -11.40 -20.62
N LYS A 227 21.37 -12.14 -20.18
CA LYS A 227 21.37 -12.81 -18.87
C LYS A 227 22.64 -13.63 -18.63
N ALA A 228 23.10 -14.36 -19.65
CA ALA A 228 24.33 -15.15 -19.58
C ALA A 228 25.58 -14.28 -19.36
N GLU A 229 25.66 -13.11 -20.00
CA GLU A 229 26.78 -12.17 -19.83
C GLU A 229 26.73 -11.45 -18.48
N ALA A 230 25.53 -11.15 -17.98
CA ALA A 230 25.33 -10.58 -16.65
C ALA A 230 25.73 -11.59 -15.56
N ASP A 231 25.30 -12.84 -15.67
CA ASP A 231 25.61 -13.93 -14.73
C ASP A 231 27.13 -14.21 -14.70
N LYS A 232 27.77 -14.22 -15.88
CA LYS A 232 29.23 -14.38 -15.99
C LYS A 232 29.98 -13.21 -15.34
N ALA A 233 29.57 -11.97 -15.61
CA ALA A 233 30.21 -10.79 -15.02
C ALA A 233 30.03 -10.74 -13.49
N ALA A 234 28.87 -11.18 -12.97
CA ALA A 234 28.63 -11.30 -11.54
C ALA A 234 29.53 -12.38 -10.91
N ALA A 235 29.72 -13.52 -11.57
CA ALA A 235 30.62 -14.57 -11.12
C ALA A 235 32.09 -14.11 -11.11
N GLU A 236 32.53 -13.38 -12.14
CA GLU A 236 33.89 -12.81 -12.22
C GLU A 236 34.13 -11.73 -11.16
N ALA A 237 33.15 -10.87 -10.91
CA ALA A 237 33.22 -9.87 -9.84
C ALA A 237 33.30 -10.53 -8.45
N LYS A 238 32.51 -11.58 -8.23
CA LYS A 238 32.55 -12.37 -6.99
C LYS A 238 33.90 -13.06 -6.79
N ALA A 239 34.45 -13.66 -7.85
CA ALA A 239 35.75 -14.31 -7.81
C ALA A 239 36.89 -13.30 -7.52
N LYS A 240 36.83 -12.10 -8.11
CA LYS A 240 37.79 -11.01 -7.80
C LYS A 240 37.67 -10.51 -6.37
N ALA A 241 36.45 -10.40 -5.83
CA ALA A 241 36.23 -10.01 -4.44
C ALA A 241 36.72 -11.09 -3.44
N GLU A 242 36.53 -12.37 -3.75
CA GLU A 242 37.04 -13.48 -2.94
C GLU A 242 38.58 -13.58 -2.99
N ALA A 243 39.19 -13.34 -4.16
CA ALA A 243 40.65 -13.31 -4.31
C ALA A 243 41.33 -12.11 -3.63
N ALA A 244 40.59 -11.02 -3.38
CA ALA A 244 41.07 -9.83 -2.68
C ALA A 244 40.96 -9.92 -1.14
N LYS A 245 40.42 -11.03 -0.59
CA LYS A 245 40.26 -11.21 0.85
C LYS A 245 41.57 -11.72 1.48
N PRO A 246 42.19 -11.00 2.43
CA PRO A 246 43.44 -11.45 3.06
C PRO A 246 43.23 -12.74 3.87
N ALA A 247 44.20 -13.63 3.83
CA ALA A 247 44.18 -14.92 4.53
C ALA A 247 44.08 -14.70 6.06
N PRO A 248 43.31 -15.54 6.80
CA PRO A 248 43.21 -15.40 8.24
C PRO A 248 44.54 -15.72 8.91
N ALA A 249 44.99 -14.82 9.81
CA ALA A 249 46.15 -15.06 10.66
C ALA A 249 45.87 -16.20 11.63
N GLU A 250 46.78 -17.17 11.71
CA GLU A 250 46.74 -18.27 12.67
C GLU A 250 46.83 -17.73 14.11
N ALA A 251 45.78 -17.95 14.90
CA ALA A 251 45.77 -17.63 16.32
C ALA A 251 46.52 -18.70 17.12
N SER A 252 47.71 -18.35 17.61
CA SER A 252 48.46 -19.14 18.59
C SER A 252 47.73 -19.12 19.94
N ALA A 253 47.33 -20.30 20.42
CA ALA A 253 46.74 -20.53 21.73
C ALA A 253 47.81 -20.64 22.84
N ALA A 254 47.65 -19.90 23.93
CA ALA A 254 48.20 -20.23 25.26
C ALA A 254 47.45 -19.43 26.36
N PRO A 255 47.40 -19.94 27.62
CA PRO A 255 46.13 -20.12 28.31
C PRO A 255 45.84 -19.12 29.45
N VAL A 256 44.54 -19.11 29.80
CA VAL A 256 43.89 -18.43 30.92
C VAL A 256 44.44 -18.88 32.28
N LYS A 257 44.68 -17.93 33.20
CA LYS A 257 44.63 -18.15 34.65
C LYS A 257 43.74 -17.10 35.30
N GLY A 258 42.78 -17.57 36.10
CA GLY A 258 41.76 -16.78 36.77
C GLY A 258 42.20 -16.16 38.10
N GLY A 259 41.25 -15.44 38.70
CA GLY A 259 41.33 -14.90 40.05
C GLY A 259 40.09 -14.06 40.35
N ASP A 260 39.25 -14.56 41.25
CA ASP A 260 38.04 -13.95 41.82
C ASP A 260 38.32 -12.65 42.61
N GLY A 261 37.26 -11.86 42.84
CA GLY A 261 37.18 -11.03 44.05
C GLY A 261 36.51 -9.67 43.90
N ALA A 262 35.26 -9.58 44.36
CA ALA A 262 34.52 -8.34 44.58
C ALA A 262 35.15 -7.46 45.69
N SER A 263 35.08 -6.13 45.54
CA SER A 263 34.53 -5.16 46.51
C SER A 263 35.09 -3.74 46.27
N ALA A 264 34.17 -2.77 46.13
CA ALA A 264 34.40 -1.34 46.38
C ALA A 264 34.55 -1.11 47.92
N PRO A 265 34.95 0.08 48.48
CA PRO A 265 34.42 1.40 48.08
C PRO A 265 35.32 2.66 48.29
N THR A 266 34.76 3.79 47.82
CA THR A 266 34.84 5.20 48.29
C THR A 266 36.14 6.03 48.18
N GLY A 267 35.99 7.15 47.44
CA GLY A 267 36.78 8.37 47.57
C GLY A 267 36.23 9.47 46.64
N VAL A 268 35.59 10.50 47.22
CA VAL A 268 34.93 11.63 46.53
C VAL A 268 35.82 12.88 46.60
N ALA A 269 36.01 13.56 45.47
CA ALA A 269 36.26 15.01 45.29
C ALA A 269 36.39 15.22 43.76
N GLU A 270 35.88 16.23 43.07
CA GLU A 270 35.12 17.44 43.38
C GLU A 270 34.43 17.87 42.05
N GLN A 271 33.28 18.53 42.15
CA GLN A 271 32.36 18.82 41.04
C GLN A 271 32.83 20.00 40.15
N ALA A 272 32.56 19.89 38.85
CA ALA A 272 32.22 21.02 37.98
C ALA A 272 30.95 20.66 37.17
N LEU A 273 29.94 21.52 37.23
CA LEU A 273 28.61 21.41 36.61
C LEU A 273 28.64 21.82 35.12
N PRO A 274 27.59 21.49 34.32
CA PRO A 274 27.75 20.86 33.01
C PRO A 274 27.51 21.82 31.83
N GLU A 275 28.17 21.55 30.71
CA GLU A 275 27.74 22.05 29.40
C GLU A 275 26.80 21.04 28.71
N ALA A 276 25.88 21.63 27.92
CA ALA A 276 24.65 21.08 27.40
C ALA A 276 24.69 19.66 26.82
N ALA A 277 23.71 18.85 27.23
CA ALA A 277 23.32 17.63 26.56
C ALA A 277 22.62 17.95 25.23
N THR A 278 23.27 17.64 24.11
CA THR A 278 22.59 17.46 22.81
C THR A 278 22.32 15.97 22.61
N GLY A 279 21.21 15.49 23.18
CA GLY A 279 20.69 14.17 22.87
C GLY A 279 20.15 14.15 21.44
N SER A 280 20.91 13.58 20.50
CA SER A 280 20.40 13.19 19.19
C SER A 280 20.08 11.68 19.22
N THR A 281 18.82 11.33 19.02
CA THR A 281 18.32 9.95 18.91
C THR A 281 18.44 9.43 17.48
N ALA A 282 19.64 9.47 16.91
CA ALA A 282 19.94 8.77 15.65
C ALA A 282 20.61 7.42 15.98
N PRO A 283 20.09 6.27 15.51
CA PRO A 283 20.79 5.00 15.65
C PRO A 283 22.10 5.06 14.84
N ASP A 284 23.19 4.55 15.42
CA ASP A 284 24.52 4.48 14.83
C ASP A 284 24.48 3.88 13.41
N VAL A 285 24.45 4.74 12.39
CA VAL A 285 24.57 4.34 10.99
C VAL A 285 26.01 3.91 10.77
N LYS A 286 26.26 2.59 10.74
CA LYS A 286 27.53 2.05 10.26
C LYS A 286 27.78 2.56 8.84
N ALA A 287 29.05 2.89 8.56
CA ALA A 287 29.52 3.27 7.23
C ALA A 287 29.00 2.30 6.14
N PRO A 288 28.67 2.80 4.94
CA PRO A 288 28.02 2.01 3.91
C PRO A 288 28.87 0.81 3.51
N ASP A 289 28.26 -0.36 3.46
CA ASP A 289 28.90 -1.58 2.98
C ASP A 289 28.80 -1.66 1.45
N ASP A 290 29.84 -2.20 0.80
CA ASP A 290 29.86 -2.43 -0.65
C ASP A 290 28.95 -3.59 -1.10
N LYS A 291 28.03 -4.05 -0.23
CA LYS A 291 27.16 -5.18 -0.52
C LYS A 291 26.03 -4.75 -1.44
N SER A 292 25.75 -5.57 -2.45
CA SER A 292 24.59 -5.35 -3.30
C SER A 292 23.29 -5.53 -2.48
N PRO A 293 22.19 -4.86 -2.88
CA PRO A 293 20.90 -4.96 -2.18
C PRO A 293 20.46 -6.41 -1.96
N GLN A 294 20.67 -7.28 -2.95
CA GLN A 294 20.29 -8.70 -2.91
C GLN A 294 21.03 -9.48 -1.82
N VAL A 295 22.30 -9.15 -1.57
CA VAL A 295 23.11 -9.77 -0.52
C VAL A 295 22.62 -9.33 0.86
N ARG A 296 22.27 -8.04 1.02
CA ARG A 296 21.68 -7.55 2.29
C ARG A 296 20.36 -8.23 2.61
N THR A 297 19.51 -8.44 1.60
CA THR A 297 18.21 -9.12 1.77
C THR A 297 18.38 -10.61 2.10
N ALA A 298 19.41 -11.26 1.55
CA ALA A 298 19.69 -12.67 1.84
C ALA A 298 20.20 -12.88 3.27
N GLU A 299 21.04 -11.98 3.79
CA GLU A 299 21.60 -12.07 5.15
C GLU A 299 20.57 -11.75 6.25
N THR A 300 19.55 -10.94 5.95
CA THR A 300 18.46 -10.62 6.89
C THR A 300 17.31 -11.63 6.83
N ARG A 301 17.35 -12.57 5.89
CA ARG A 301 16.39 -13.67 5.82
C ARG A 301 16.70 -14.65 6.95
N GLN A 302 15.78 -14.84 7.88
CA GLN A 302 15.82 -15.97 8.82
C GLN A 302 15.22 -17.20 8.12
N PRO A 303 16.02 -18.17 7.64
CA PRO A 303 15.49 -19.35 6.95
C PRO A 303 14.74 -20.30 7.90
N ASP A 304 14.97 -20.18 9.21
CA ASP A 304 14.45 -21.09 10.24
C ASP A 304 13.34 -20.47 11.10
N ALA A 305 12.76 -19.33 10.70
CA ALA A 305 11.65 -18.71 11.42
C ALA A 305 10.36 -19.54 11.25
N GLY A 306 10.16 -20.52 12.12
CA GLY A 306 8.92 -21.28 12.21
C GLY A 306 7.80 -20.43 12.80
N THR A 307 6.77 -20.13 12.03
CA THR A 307 5.51 -19.60 12.57
C THR A 307 4.71 -20.77 13.13
N ALA A 308 4.45 -20.80 14.44
CA ALA A 308 3.54 -21.79 15.01
C ALA A 308 2.14 -21.56 14.43
N VAL A 309 1.68 -22.47 13.57
CA VAL A 309 0.30 -22.53 13.09
C VAL A 309 -0.46 -23.41 14.10
N PRO A 310 -1.47 -22.89 14.83
CA PRO A 310 -2.32 -23.76 15.63
C PRO A 310 -3.08 -24.72 14.70
N ASP A 311 -3.11 -26.01 15.05
CA ASP A 311 -3.76 -27.07 14.28
C ASP A 311 -5.19 -26.68 13.92
N ALA A 312 -5.47 -26.58 12.61
CA ALA A 312 -6.82 -26.45 12.11
C ALA A 312 -7.52 -27.82 12.25
N PRO A 313 -8.73 -27.88 12.83
CA PRO A 313 -9.52 -29.11 12.80
C PRO A 313 -9.77 -29.53 11.36
N GLY A 314 -9.45 -30.79 11.04
CA GLY A 314 -9.46 -31.33 9.68
C GLY A 314 -10.76 -31.06 8.92
N THR A 315 -10.59 -30.67 7.66
CA THR A 315 -11.65 -30.45 6.70
C THR A 315 -12.33 -31.78 6.38
N LYS A 316 -13.54 -32.01 6.93
CA LYS A 316 -14.44 -33.02 6.38
C LYS A 316 -15.40 -32.31 5.43
N VAL A 317 -15.25 -32.57 4.14
CA VAL A 317 -16.28 -32.30 3.14
C VAL A 317 -17.46 -33.23 3.46
N PRO A 318 -18.65 -32.73 3.81
CA PRO A 318 -19.82 -33.59 3.96
C PRO A 318 -20.27 -34.05 2.57
N VAL A 319 -20.31 -35.37 2.37
CA VAL A 319 -21.07 -36.03 1.30
C VAL A 319 -22.49 -36.29 1.81
N ASP A 320 -23.48 -36.06 0.94
CA ASP A 320 -24.91 -36.09 1.24
C ASP A 320 -25.40 -37.38 1.91
N GLY A 321 -26.32 -37.20 2.86
CA GLY A 321 -27.13 -38.26 3.46
C GLY A 321 -28.56 -37.76 3.69
N THR A 322 -29.50 -38.39 3.00
CA THR A 322 -30.94 -38.17 3.08
C THR A 322 -31.50 -38.34 4.50
N GLY A 323 -32.37 -37.43 4.93
CA GLY A 323 -33.53 -37.77 5.77
C GLY A 323 -33.69 -37.04 7.11
N THR A 324 -34.82 -36.32 7.17
CA THR A 324 -35.70 -36.03 8.32
C THR A 324 -35.48 -34.73 9.11
N ALA A 325 -36.49 -33.85 9.03
CA ALA A 325 -36.67 -32.66 9.84
C ALA A 325 -36.97 -32.99 11.31
N PRO A 326 -36.73 -32.02 12.21
CA PRO A 326 -37.68 -31.77 13.28
C PRO A 326 -38.10 -30.30 13.39
N GLU A 327 -39.24 -30.15 14.05
CA GLU A 327 -40.12 -28.99 14.08
C GLU A 327 -39.67 -27.79 14.92
N ALA A 328 -40.41 -26.71 14.72
CA ALA A 328 -40.36 -25.42 15.37
C ALA A 328 -40.36 -25.46 16.92
N GLY A 329 -39.56 -24.57 17.51
CA GLY A 329 -39.58 -24.31 18.95
C GLY A 329 -38.92 -23.00 19.34
N GLY A 330 -39.73 -21.96 19.52
CA GLY A 330 -39.58 -20.95 20.56
C GLY A 330 -38.42 -19.94 20.45
N ALA A 331 -38.75 -18.74 19.97
CA ALA A 331 -37.99 -17.52 20.26
C ALA A 331 -37.85 -17.31 21.77
N ARG A 332 -36.62 -17.07 22.25
CA ARG A 332 -36.36 -16.31 23.47
C ARG A 332 -35.16 -15.39 23.26
N SER A 333 -35.46 -14.10 23.38
CA SER A 333 -34.53 -13.01 23.54
C SER A 333 -33.60 -13.27 24.72
N ALA A 334 -32.30 -13.07 24.52
CA ALA A 334 -31.35 -12.85 25.60
C ALA A 334 -30.66 -11.51 25.32
N GLU A 335 -31.12 -10.48 26.01
CA GLU A 335 -30.48 -9.17 26.09
C GLU A 335 -29.15 -9.27 26.84
N ALA A 336 -28.18 -8.53 26.30
CA ALA A 336 -27.09 -7.80 26.94
C ALA A 336 -26.63 -8.20 28.36
N ALA A 337 -25.43 -8.76 28.43
CA ALA A 337 -24.48 -8.46 29.51
C ALA A 337 -23.05 -8.74 29.00
N GLY A 338 -22.32 -7.68 28.67
CA GLY A 338 -20.93 -7.79 28.20
C GLY A 338 -20.39 -6.53 27.52
N ALA A 339 -20.78 -5.34 28.00
CA ALA A 339 -20.16 -4.10 27.58
C ALA A 339 -18.80 -3.96 28.30
N ALA A 340 -17.73 -4.46 27.67
CA ALA A 340 -16.41 -3.93 27.94
C ALA A 340 -16.30 -2.62 27.14
N ALA A 341 -16.28 -1.50 27.85
CA ALA A 341 -16.11 -0.18 27.28
C ALA A 341 -14.66 -0.03 26.76
N ASN A 342 -14.43 -0.45 25.51
CA ASN A 342 -13.33 0.09 24.73
C ASN A 342 -13.83 1.36 24.05
N PRO A 343 -13.19 2.52 24.25
CA PRO A 343 -13.49 3.68 23.42
C PRO A 343 -13.23 3.32 21.95
N PRO A 344 -14.04 3.82 21.00
CA PRO A 344 -13.70 3.71 19.58
C PRO A 344 -12.31 4.31 19.36
N ALA A 345 -11.49 3.68 18.53
CA ALA A 345 -10.28 4.31 18.02
C ALA A 345 -10.73 5.60 17.33
N GLY A 346 -10.47 6.74 17.98
CA GLY A 346 -10.84 8.04 17.45
C GLY A 346 -10.21 8.24 16.08
N ASP A 347 -10.93 8.93 15.21
CA ASP A 347 -10.47 9.39 13.92
C ASP A 347 -9.19 10.19 14.12
N GLY A 348 -8.06 9.52 13.95
CA GLY A 348 -6.74 10.10 14.05
C GLY A 348 -6.57 11.07 12.90
N LYS A 349 -6.92 12.34 13.14
CA LYS A 349 -6.43 13.48 12.37
C LYS A 349 -4.95 13.23 12.03
N PRO A 350 -4.50 13.36 10.77
CA PRO A 350 -3.11 13.13 10.45
C PRO A 350 -2.23 14.00 11.35
N ALA A 351 -1.18 13.39 11.90
CA ALA A 351 -0.21 14.10 12.71
C ALA A 351 0.42 15.20 11.83
N GLY A 352 -0.03 16.44 11.99
CA GLY A 352 0.45 17.58 11.20
C GLY A 352 -0.35 18.88 11.28
N ASP A 353 -1.66 18.83 11.56
CA ASP A 353 -2.51 20.03 11.52
C ASP A 353 -2.56 20.84 12.82
N GLU A 354 -1.39 21.27 13.29
CA GLU A 354 -1.27 22.37 14.24
C GLU A 354 -0.68 23.56 13.47
N ALA A 355 -1.51 24.56 13.16
CA ALA A 355 -1.15 25.77 12.41
C ALA A 355 0.13 26.47 12.92
N GLY A 356 0.48 26.27 14.19
CA GLY A 356 1.70 26.83 14.80
C GLY A 356 3.02 26.20 14.34
N ALA A 357 3.04 25.00 13.72
CA ALA A 357 4.28 24.40 13.22
C ALA A 357 4.74 25.03 11.89
N GLN A 358 3.78 25.36 11.02
CA GLN A 358 4.03 26.03 9.75
C GLN A 358 4.49 27.48 9.94
N GLU A 359 3.92 28.20 10.91
CA GLU A 359 4.34 29.57 11.26
C GLU A 359 5.76 29.63 11.85
N ARG A 360 6.16 28.64 12.66
CA ARG A 360 7.54 28.56 13.19
C ARG A 360 8.57 28.36 12.09
N ASN A 361 8.30 27.44 11.15
CA ASN A 361 9.20 27.18 10.02
C ASN A 361 9.35 28.39 9.09
N LEU A 362 8.27 29.18 8.89
CA LEU A 362 8.32 30.42 8.11
C LEU A 362 9.04 31.57 8.84
N THR A 363 9.04 31.56 10.17
CA THR A 363 9.74 32.57 10.98
C THR A 363 11.24 32.27 11.03
N GLU A 364 11.62 31.01 11.17
CA GLU A 364 13.04 30.58 11.15
C GLU A 364 13.69 30.78 9.77
N ALA A 365 12.94 30.59 8.68
CA ALA A 365 13.40 30.87 7.31
C ALA A 365 13.64 32.36 7.05
N LYS A 366 12.85 33.26 7.67
CA LYS A 366 13.05 34.72 7.56
C LYS A 366 14.24 35.21 8.38
N THR A 367 14.54 34.58 9.51
CA THR A 367 15.69 34.98 10.35
C THR A 367 17.04 34.45 9.85
N GLY A 368 17.04 33.47 8.94
CA GLY A 368 18.27 32.86 8.40
C GLY A 368 18.87 33.55 7.18
N THR A 369 18.28 34.64 6.67
CA THR A 369 18.72 35.28 5.43
C THR A 369 19.46 36.62 5.63
N ASP A 370 19.52 37.15 6.85
CA ASP A 370 20.15 38.47 7.11
C ASP A 370 21.40 38.34 7.99
N ALA A 371 22.44 37.71 7.47
CA ALA A 371 23.80 37.84 8.02
C ALA A 371 24.87 37.51 6.97
N ASP A 372 24.99 38.35 5.93
CA ASP A 372 26.29 38.69 5.33
C ASP A 372 26.13 39.83 4.30
N GLY A 373 26.90 40.91 4.50
CA GLY A 373 27.27 41.85 3.43
C GLY A 373 26.39 43.10 3.25
N ALA A 374 26.83 44.20 3.86
CA ALA A 374 26.35 45.56 3.64
C ALA A 374 26.58 46.07 2.19
N GLU A 375 25.64 46.85 1.64
CA GLU A 375 25.85 48.28 1.33
C GLU A 375 24.55 48.98 0.90
N SER A 376 24.39 50.19 1.39
CA SER A 376 23.27 51.12 1.22
C SER A 376 23.15 51.70 -0.19
N ALA A 377 21.92 51.84 -0.71
CA ALA A 377 21.54 52.99 -1.53
C ALA A 377 20.01 53.16 -1.59
N ASP A 378 19.62 54.31 -1.05
CA ASP A 378 18.33 55.00 -1.13
C ASP A 378 17.95 55.32 -2.59
N ALA A 379 16.70 55.08 -3.02
CA ALA A 379 16.05 55.84 -4.09
C ALA A 379 14.57 55.49 -4.27
N SER A 380 13.79 56.55 -4.21
CA SER A 380 12.38 56.71 -4.53
C SER A 380 12.01 56.51 -6.01
N GLU A 381 10.70 56.35 -6.25
CA GLU A 381 9.96 56.58 -7.50
C GLU A 381 10.22 55.61 -8.68
N THR A 382 9.18 54.90 -9.13
CA THR A 382 8.36 55.29 -10.30
C THR A 382 7.41 54.16 -10.70
N GLY A 383 6.20 54.55 -11.11
CA GLY A 383 5.34 53.71 -11.93
C GLY A 383 5.63 53.84 -13.42
N ALA A 384 4.83 53.09 -14.19
CA ALA A 384 4.61 53.15 -15.64
C ALA A 384 5.48 52.28 -16.54
N GLN A 385 4.79 51.29 -17.14
CA GLN A 385 4.72 51.01 -18.57
C GLN A 385 6.04 51.06 -19.38
N LYS A 386 6.55 49.90 -19.78
CA LYS A 386 6.40 49.36 -21.15
C LYS A 386 6.92 47.93 -21.26
#